data_AF-A0A2T4TLX9-F1
#
_entry.id   AF-A0A2T4TLX9-F1
#
_cell.length_a   1.000
_cell.length_b   1.000
_cell.length_c   1.000
_cell.angle_alpha   90.00
_cell.angle_beta   90.00
_cell.angle_gamma   90.00
#
_symmetry.space_group_name_H-M   'P 1'
#
loop_
_entity.id
_entity.type
_entity.pdbx_description
1 polymer ?
#
loop_
_entity_poly.entity_id
_entity_poly.type
_entity_poly.pdbx_seq_one_letter_code
_entity_poly.pdbx_strand_id
1 'polypeptide(L)'
;MFPQKGETVPKIRFKGFEGEWVITKAAEIFKTVNERNFSGLPVLSATQDKGMVTRESIGYNIFHDKANESTYKHIRPGQFVMHLRSFQGGFAHSAIEGICSPAYTIMEFKDKEVNHDLYWKYVLASKHFIKSLEMITYGIRDGRTISFDEFKEMVFLVPKVEEQQHIASYFTSLDKQIALQTQRLEKLRQIKAACLDKMFV
;
A
#
# COMPACT_ATOMS: atom_id res chain seq x y z
N MET A 1 -15.02 -10.42 4.35
CA MET A 1 -14.08 -11.25 3.56
C MET A 1 -12.86 -11.71 4.35
N PHE A 2 -12.53 -11.07 5.47
CA PHE A 2 -11.46 -11.54 6.37
C PHE A 2 -12.07 -12.21 7.61
N PRO A 3 -11.40 -13.21 8.21
CA PRO A 3 -11.86 -13.83 9.46
C PRO A 3 -11.97 -12.83 10.61
N GLN A 4 -12.90 -13.07 11.55
CA GLN A 4 -13.01 -12.25 12.75
C GLN A 4 -11.96 -12.66 13.79
N LYS A 5 -11.80 -11.86 14.84
CA LYS A 5 -10.86 -12.17 15.92
C LYS A 5 -11.19 -13.54 16.54
N GLY A 6 -10.22 -14.46 16.51
CA GLY A 6 -10.36 -15.82 17.02
C GLY A 6 -10.92 -16.83 16.03
N GLU A 7 -11.25 -16.42 14.80
CA GLU A 7 -11.69 -17.31 13.72
C GLU A 7 -10.59 -17.45 12.67
N THR A 8 -10.46 -18.63 12.06
CA THR A 8 -9.55 -18.89 10.93
C THR A 8 -10.28 -19.02 9.60
N VAL A 9 -11.62 -18.99 9.61
CA VAL A 9 -12.48 -19.10 8.44
C VAL A 9 -13.25 -17.80 8.24
N PRO A 10 -13.22 -17.16 7.06
CA PRO A 10 -13.95 -15.93 6.83
C PRO A 10 -15.46 -16.19 6.65
N LYS A 11 -16.31 -15.41 7.33
CA LYS A 11 -17.79 -15.48 7.21
C LYS A 11 -18.33 -15.16 5.82
N ILE A 12 -17.58 -14.35 5.06
CA ILE A 12 -17.89 -13.99 3.68
C ILE A 12 -16.70 -14.43 2.86
N ARG A 13 -16.90 -15.33 1.89
CA ARG A 13 -15.84 -15.91 1.07
C ARG A 13 -16.35 -16.11 -0.36
N PHE A 14 -15.45 -16.05 -1.33
CA PHE A 14 -15.81 -16.37 -2.71
C PHE A 14 -16.15 -17.87 -2.83
N LYS A 15 -17.12 -18.18 -3.69
CA LYS A 15 -17.49 -19.57 -4.01
C LYS A 15 -16.28 -20.29 -4.61
N GLY A 16 -16.05 -21.53 -4.17
CA GLY A 16 -14.94 -22.37 -4.65
C GLY A 16 -13.71 -22.37 -3.74
N PHE A 17 -13.70 -21.58 -2.66
CA PHE A 17 -12.66 -21.61 -1.65
C PHE A 17 -13.19 -22.16 -0.32
N GLU A 18 -12.43 -23.09 0.26
CA GLU A 18 -12.78 -23.82 1.50
C GLU A 18 -11.56 -23.97 2.40
N GLY A 19 -11.77 -24.48 3.61
CA GLY A 19 -10.71 -24.69 4.61
C GLY A 19 -10.31 -23.43 5.37
N GLU A 20 -9.42 -23.60 6.34
CA GLU A 20 -8.94 -22.53 7.20
C GLU A 20 -7.82 -21.72 6.54
N TRP A 21 -7.73 -20.43 6.88
CA TRP A 21 -6.58 -19.62 6.57
C TRP A 21 -5.44 -19.91 7.54
N VAL A 22 -4.21 -19.89 7.05
CA VAL A 22 -3.02 -20.20 7.84
C VAL A 22 -2.64 -19.01 8.69
N ILE A 23 -2.35 -19.26 9.97
CA ILE A 23 -1.79 -18.25 10.87
C ILE A 23 -0.29 -18.15 10.61
N THR A 24 0.20 -16.96 10.25
CA THR A 24 1.60 -16.75 9.89
C THR A 24 2.10 -15.42 10.42
N LYS A 25 3.33 -15.39 10.96
CA LYS A 25 3.96 -14.13 11.39
C LYS A 25 4.44 -13.32 10.20
N ALA A 26 4.42 -12.00 10.32
CA ALA A 26 4.99 -11.09 9.33
C ALA A 26 6.47 -11.40 9.05
N ALA A 27 7.22 -11.82 10.07
CA ALA A 27 8.60 -12.30 9.95
C ALA A 27 8.77 -13.50 9.00
N GLU A 28 7.75 -14.32 8.78
CA GLU A 28 7.80 -15.47 7.87
C GLU A 28 7.42 -15.07 6.43
N ILE A 29 6.66 -13.98 6.28
CA ILE A 29 6.17 -13.50 4.98
C ILE A 29 7.13 -12.50 4.37
N PHE A 30 7.64 -11.55 5.16
CA PHE A 30 8.37 -10.38 4.69
C PHE A 30 9.84 -10.38 5.15
N LYS A 31 10.69 -9.78 4.32
CA LYS A 31 12.05 -9.38 4.65
C LYS A 31 12.31 -7.96 4.17
N THR A 32 13.28 -7.28 4.77
CA THR A 32 13.71 -5.96 4.31
C THR A 32 14.71 -6.07 3.17
N VAL A 33 14.71 -5.06 2.31
CA VAL A 33 15.73 -4.84 1.28
C VAL A 33 16.29 -3.43 1.39
N ASN A 34 17.56 -3.28 1.04
CA ASN A 34 18.30 -2.02 1.15
C ASN A 34 19.34 -1.96 0.03
N GLU A 35 18.84 -2.00 -1.20
CA GLU A 35 19.65 -1.83 -2.41
C GLU A 35 19.74 -0.32 -2.72
N ARG A 36 20.93 0.13 -3.13
CA ARG A 36 21.28 1.54 -3.35
C ARG A 36 22.16 1.68 -4.59
N ASN A 37 22.54 2.91 -4.92
CA ASN A 37 23.32 3.25 -6.12
C ASN A 37 22.58 3.05 -7.45
N PHE A 38 21.26 3.32 -7.46
CA PHE A 38 20.40 3.29 -8.65
C PHE A 38 20.02 4.72 -9.10
N SER A 39 21.01 5.61 -9.18
CA SER A 39 20.80 7.01 -9.59
C SER A 39 20.20 7.10 -11.00
N GLY A 40 19.44 8.16 -11.27
CA GLY A 40 18.77 8.37 -12.56
C GLY A 40 17.43 7.67 -12.73
N LEU A 41 17.01 6.82 -11.78
CA LEU A 41 15.64 6.34 -11.70
C LEU A 41 14.69 7.42 -11.16
N PRO A 42 13.37 7.35 -11.46
CA PRO A 42 12.40 8.30 -10.93
C PRO A 42 12.38 8.31 -9.40
N VAL A 43 12.41 9.51 -8.81
CA VAL A 43 12.26 9.66 -7.36
C VAL A 43 10.79 9.51 -6.98
N LEU A 44 10.52 8.52 -6.14
CA LEU A 44 9.18 8.19 -5.67
C LEU A 44 8.91 8.75 -4.27
N SER A 45 7.64 9.08 -4.05
CA SER A 45 7.08 9.47 -2.76
C SER A 45 5.97 8.51 -2.37
N ALA A 46 5.91 8.15 -1.09
CA ALA A 46 4.81 7.38 -0.53
C ALA A 46 3.60 8.29 -0.28
N THR A 47 2.41 7.89 -0.76
CA THR A 47 1.14 8.52 -0.41
C THR A 47 0.27 7.57 0.40
N GLN A 48 -0.74 8.12 1.07
CA GLN A 48 -1.64 7.34 1.93
C GLN A 48 -2.67 6.52 1.15
N ASP A 49 -2.93 6.87 -0.11
CA ASP A 49 -4.06 6.39 -0.90
C ASP A 49 -3.64 5.72 -2.22
N LYS A 50 -2.52 6.13 -2.82
CA LYS A 50 -2.06 5.70 -4.14
C LYS A 50 -0.82 4.82 -4.10
N GLY A 51 -0.24 4.61 -2.92
CA GLY A 51 1.03 3.89 -2.77
C GLY A 51 2.22 4.76 -3.19
N MET A 52 3.18 4.17 -3.88
CA MET A 52 4.36 4.90 -4.38
C MET A 52 4.05 5.57 -5.71
N VAL A 53 4.28 6.88 -5.76
CA VAL A 53 4.04 7.71 -6.95
C VAL A 53 5.27 8.56 -7.27
N THR A 54 5.42 8.97 -8.53
CA THR A 54 6.46 9.92 -8.90
C THR A 54 6.18 11.28 -8.25
N ARG A 55 7.22 11.99 -7.79
CA ARG A 55 7.07 13.33 -7.18
C ARG A 55 6.38 14.34 -8.09
N GLU A 56 6.62 14.23 -9.39
CA GLU A 56 5.99 15.05 -10.43
C GLU A 56 4.46 14.91 -10.42
N SER A 57 3.95 13.68 -10.23
CA SER A 57 2.50 13.41 -10.27
C SER A 57 1.69 14.05 -9.13
N ILE A 58 2.36 14.48 -8.06
CA ILE A 58 1.75 15.08 -6.87
C ILE A 58 2.10 16.57 -6.72
N GLY A 59 2.68 17.19 -7.76
CA GLY A 59 3.01 18.62 -7.78
C GLY A 59 4.13 19.02 -6.81
N TYR A 60 4.84 18.05 -6.23
CA TYR A 60 5.98 18.30 -5.38
C TYR A 60 7.24 18.43 -6.25
N ASN A 61 7.51 19.64 -6.74
CA ASN A 61 8.84 20.02 -7.22
C ASN A 61 9.77 20.30 -6.03
N ILE A 62 9.92 19.32 -5.14
CA ILE A 62 10.89 19.40 -4.05
C ILE A 62 12.26 19.16 -4.69
N PHE A 63 13.10 20.20 -4.69
CA PHE A 63 14.51 20.08 -5.03
C PHE A 63 15.12 18.92 -4.25
N HIS A 64 15.58 17.89 -4.94
CA HIS A 64 16.47 16.89 -4.38
C HIS A 64 17.82 17.06 -5.05
N ASP A 65 18.85 17.06 -4.22
CA ASP A 65 20.20 17.09 -4.74
C ASP A 65 20.49 15.76 -5.45
N LYS A 66 20.68 15.82 -6.76
CA LYS A 66 21.03 14.64 -7.58
C LYS A 66 22.29 13.95 -7.07
N ALA A 67 23.20 14.68 -6.41
CA ALA A 67 24.39 14.10 -5.80
C ALA A 67 24.06 13.06 -4.71
N ASN A 68 22.89 13.17 -4.08
CA ASN A 68 22.45 12.28 -3.00
C ASN A 68 21.59 11.09 -3.48
N GLU A 69 21.22 11.02 -4.77
CA GLU A 69 20.41 9.91 -5.31
C GLU A 69 21.08 8.54 -5.13
N SER A 70 22.42 8.49 -5.11
CA SER A 70 23.17 7.25 -4.86
C SER A 70 22.83 6.64 -3.50
N THR A 71 22.46 7.47 -2.52
CA THR A 71 22.07 7.02 -1.17
C THR A 71 20.64 6.50 -1.11
N TYR A 72 19.80 6.81 -2.10
CA TYR A 72 18.39 6.44 -2.10
C TYR A 72 18.24 4.94 -2.30
N LYS A 73 17.15 4.40 -1.77
CA LYS A 73 16.86 2.98 -1.82
C LYS A 73 16.10 2.66 -3.10
N HIS A 74 16.54 1.64 -3.83
CA HIS A 74 15.86 1.12 -5.01
C HIS A 74 14.59 0.40 -4.62
N ILE A 75 13.51 0.68 -5.36
CA ILE A 75 12.22 0.03 -5.18
C ILE A 75 11.73 -0.54 -6.51
N ARG A 76 11.26 -1.78 -6.45
CA ARG A 76 10.73 -2.54 -7.58
C ARG A 76 9.20 -2.69 -7.47
N PRO A 77 8.50 -2.91 -8.60
CA PRO A 77 7.09 -3.27 -8.58
C PRO A 77 6.83 -4.48 -7.67
N GLY A 78 5.74 -4.42 -6.90
CA GLY A 78 5.33 -5.45 -5.94
C GLY A 78 5.96 -5.33 -4.54
N GLN A 79 6.88 -4.40 -4.32
CA GLN A 79 7.45 -4.13 -3.00
C GLN A 79 6.61 -3.13 -2.19
N PHE A 80 6.83 -3.13 -0.87
CA PHE A 80 6.12 -2.28 0.08
C PHE A 80 7.07 -1.35 0.82
N VAL A 81 6.57 -0.17 1.18
CA VAL A 81 7.34 0.87 1.89
C VAL A 81 6.66 1.19 3.21
N MET A 82 7.38 0.99 4.31
CA MET A 82 7.05 1.54 5.61
C MET A 82 7.62 2.96 5.68
N HIS A 83 6.74 3.95 5.85
CA HIS A 83 7.08 5.36 5.84
C HIS A 83 6.52 6.09 7.06
N LEU A 84 6.88 7.37 7.22
CA LEU A 84 6.56 8.20 8.39
C LEU A 84 5.07 8.38 8.69
N ARG A 85 4.17 8.01 7.77
CA ARG A 85 2.72 8.19 7.89
C ARG A 85 1.97 6.86 7.76
N SER A 86 2.67 5.74 7.97
CA SER A 86 2.06 4.41 7.85
C SER A 86 0.99 4.13 8.91
N PHE A 87 1.01 4.81 10.05
CA PHE A 87 -0.07 4.76 11.04
C PHE A 87 -1.37 5.44 10.59
N GLN A 88 -1.40 6.08 9.41
CA GLN A 88 -2.62 6.70 8.86
C GLN A 88 -3.07 6.08 7.55
N GLY A 89 -2.14 5.67 6.71
CA GLY A 89 -2.43 5.12 5.37
C GLY A 89 -2.00 3.67 5.17
N GLY A 90 -1.35 3.05 6.16
CA GLY A 90 -0.76 1.73 6.00
C GLY A 90 0.58 1.77 5.27
N PHE A 91 0.98 0.65 4.68
CA PHE A 91 2.24 0.58 3.93
C PHE A 91 2.01 0.85 2.45
N ALA A 92 2.89 1.65 1.85
CA ALA A 92 2.76 2.03 0.46
C ALA A 92 3.26 0.91 -0.46
N HIS A 93 2.36 0.32 -1.25
CA HIS A 93 2.71 -0.60 -2.34
C HIS A 93 3.28 0.18 -3.53
N SER A 94 4.29 -0.39 -4.20
CA SER A 94 4.83 0.18 -5.44
C SER A 94 4.36 -0.61 -6.66
N ALA A 95 3.64 0.05 -7.56
CA ALA A 95 3.31 -0.49 -8.88
C ALA A 95 4.36 -0.12 -9.95
N ILE A 96 5.33 0.73 -9.60
CA ILE A 96 6.35 1.28 -10.49
C ILE A 96 7.74 1.07 -9.89
N GLU A 97 8.75 1.12 -10.76
CA GLU A 97 10.15 1.12 -10.34
C GLU A 97 10.62 2.55 -10.06
N GLY A 98 11.51 2.71 -9.10
CA GLY A 98 12.14 4.00 -8.82
C GLY A 98 13.10 3.96 -7.64
N ILE A 99 13.38 5.13 -7.08
CA ILE A 99 14.19 5.30 -5.88
C ILE A 99 13.43 6.13 -4.83
N CYS A 100 13.59 5.80 -3.55
CA CYS A 100 12.94 6.53 -2.47
C CYS A 100 13.91 6.89 -1.33
N SER A 101 13.43 7.76 -0.42
CA SER A 101 14.20 8.27 0.71
C SER A 101 14.92 7.16 1.49
N PRO A 102 16.19 7.36 1.89
CA PRO A 102 16.92 6.43 2.75
C PRO A 102 16.23 6.16 4.09
N ALA A 103 15.37 7.07 4.55
CA ALA A 103 14.64 6.97 5.82
C ALA A 103 13.53 5.90 5.80
N TYR A 104 13.11 5.42 4.63
CA TYR A 104 12.04 4.44 4.53
C TYR A 104 12.57 3.01 4.62
N THR A 105 11.74 2.09 5.12
CA THR A 105 12.03 0.67 5.10
C THR A 105 11.30 0.02 3.94
N ILE A 106 12.05 -0.61 3.03
CA ILE A 106 11.49 -1.36 1.90
C ILE A 106 11.39 -2.82 2.30
N MET A 107 10.26 -3.44 1.99
CA MET A 107 9.98 -4.84 2.25
C MET A 107 9.59 -5.56 0.97
N GLU A 108 9.95 -6.83 0.91
CA GLU A 108 9.50 -7.77 -0.11
C GLU A 108 9.16 -9.12 0.52
N PHE A 109 8.49 -9.97 -0.25
CA PHE A 109 8.20 -11.33 0.18
C PHE A 109 9.46 -12.18 0.26
N LYS A 110 9.52 -13.04 1.28
CA LYS A 110 10.50 -14.13 1.35
C LYS A 110 10.25 -15.17 0.28
N ASP A 111 8.97 -15.49 0.05
CA ASP A 111 8.51 -16.41 -0.98
C ASP A 111 7.40 -15.74 -1.80
N LYS A 112 7.69 -15.51 -3.09
CA LYS A 112 6.77 -14.85 -4.04
C LYS A 112 5.75 -15.83 -4.64
N GLU A 113 5.97 -17.13 -4.55
CA GLU A 113 5.07 -18.15 -5.11
C GLU A 113 3.81 -18.32 -4.24
N VAL A 114 3.91 -18.03 -2.94
CA VAL A 114 2.80 -18.19 -1.98
C VAL A 114 2.18 -16.86 -1.54
N ASN A 115 2.67 -15.72 -2.06
CA ASN A 115 2.21 -14.38 -1.68
C ASN A 115 1.93 -13.51 -2.90
N HIS A 116 0.74 -12.91 -2.94
CA HIS A 116 0.32 -12.00 -3.99
C HIS A 116 0.38 -10.54 -3.51
N ASP A 117 1.14 -9.69 -4.20
CA ASP A 117 1.40 -8.30 -3.80
C ASP A 117 0.12 -7.45 -3.72
N LEU A 118 -0.77 -7.54 -4.70
CA LEU A 118 -2.01 -6.75 -4.67
C LEU A 118 -2.97 -7.20 -3.57
N TYR A 119 -2.91 -8.46 -3.12
CA TYR A 119 -3.69 -8.89 -1.95
C TYR A 119 -3.15 -8.19 -0.70
N TRP A 120 -1.83 -8.24 -0.52
CA TRP A 120 -1.14 -7.60 0.59
C TRP A 120 -1.27 -6.07 0.56
N LYS A 121 -1.37 -5.44 -0.61
CA LYS A 121 -1.71 -4.02 -0.76
C LYS A 121 -3.02 -3.70 -0.03
N TYR A 122 -4.08 -4.50 -0.22
CA TYR A 122 -5.36 -4.27 0.45
C TYR A 122 -5.31 -4.60 1.94
N VAL A 123 -4.59 -5.66 2.34
CA VAL A 123 -4.41 -6.01 3.75
C VAL A 123 -3.67 -4.90 4.50
N LEU A 124 -2.53 -4.46 3.97
CA LEU A 124 -1.63 -3.49 4.58
C LEU A 124 -2.09 -2.03 4.43
N ALA A 125 -3.20 -1.78 3.73
CA ALA A 125 -3.90 -0.50 3.71
C ALA A 125 -5.25 -0.55 4.46
N SER A 126 -5.62 -1.70 5.02
CA SER A 126 -6.91 -1.86 5.70
C SER A 126 -6.96 -1.10 7.03
N LYS A 127 -8.14 -0.57 7.39
CA LYS A 127 -8.35 0.08 8.70
C LYS A 127 -8.03 -0.85 9.87
N HIS A 128 -8.26 -2.15 9.71
CA HIS A 128 -7.94 -3.14 10.74
C HIS A 128 -6.44 -3.21 10.97
N PHE A 129 -5.66 -3.33 9.89
CA PHE A 129 -4.21 -3.32 9.96
C PHE A 129 -3.68 -1.99 10.52
N ILE A 130 -4.15 -0.85 10.00
CA ILE A 130 -3.71 0.47 10.48
C ILE A 130 -3.97 0.64 11.98
N LYS A 131 -5.14 0.23 12.47
CA LYS A 131 -5.45 0.25 13.91
C LYS A 131 -4.55 -0.69 14.73
N SER A 132 -4.16 -1.83 14.17
CA SER A 132 -3.20 -2.71 14.85
C SER A 132 -1.79 -2.11 14.94
N LEU A 133 -1.41 -1.25 13.99
CA LEU A 133 -0.16 -0.47 14.06
C LEU A 133 -0.20 0.54 15.21
N GLU A 134 -1.33 1.23 15.43
CA GLU A 134 -1.48 2.20 16.53
C GLU A 134 -1.16 1.57 17.90
N MET A 135 -1.62 0.33 18.12
CA MET A 135 -1.42 -0.43 19.37
C MET A 135 0.06 -0.73 19.65
N ILE A 136 0.86 -1.04 18.62
CA ILE A 136 2.29 -1.35 18.78
C ILE A 136 3.15 -0.08 18.83
N THR A 137 2.67 1.04 18.29
CA THR A 137 3.37 2.34 18.34
C THR A 137 3.17 3.12 19.65
N TYR A 138 2.28 2.68 20.55
CA TYR A 138 1.89 3.45 21.73
C TYR A 138 2.87 3.29 22.91
N GLY A 139 3.89 4.14 22.89
CA GLY A 139 4.89 4.30 23.94
C GLY A 139 5.65 5.61 23.80
N ILE A 140 4.95 6.73 24.02
CA ILE A 140 5.46 8.11 24.20
C ILE A 140 5.93 8.81 22.89
N ARG A 141 5.18 9.87 22.53
CA ARG A 141 5.40 10.95 21.52
C ARG A 141 4.84 10.76 20.10
N ASP A 142 4.16 11.81 19.64
CA ASP A 142 3.92 12.12 18.22
C ASP A 142 5.21 11.89 17.41
N GLY A 143 5.16 10.97 16.44
CA GLY A 143 6.24 10.82 15.45
C GLY A 143 7.14 9.58 15.57
N ARG A 144 6.84 8.59 16.41
CA ARG A 144 7.54 7.28 16.27
C ARG A 144 7.13 6.60 14.96
N THR A 145 8.14 6.23 14.17
CA THR A 145 7.97 5.41 12.98
C THR A 145 7.84 3.95 13.41
N ILE A 146 6.95 3.19 12.77
CA ILE A 146 6.83 1.74 13.02
C ILE A 146 8.17 1.09 12.63
N SER A 147 8.80 0.39 13.56
CA SER A 147 9.99 -0.38 13.23
C SER A 147 9.62 -1.69 12.53
N PHE A 148 10.49 -2.17 11.65
CA PHE A 148 10.30 -3.48 11.04
C PHE A 148 10.35 -4.60 12.09
N ASP A 149 11.07 -4.39 13.20
CA ASP A 149 11.15 -5.35 14.31
C ASP A 149 9.80 -5.53 15.01
N GLU A 150 9.05 -4.45 15.26
CA GLU A 150 7.69 -4.54 15.79
C GLU A 150 6.74 -5.16 14.77
N PHE A 151 6.86 -4.77 13.49
CA PHE A 151 6.02 -5.33 12.42
C PHE A 151 6.20 -6.85 12.29
N LYS A 152 7.44 -7.36 12.41
CA LYS A 152 7.78 -8.79 12.30
C LYS A 152 7.00 -9.68 13.25
N GLU A 153 6.60 -9.17 14.42
CA GLU A 153 5.84 -9.93 15.42
C GLU A 153 4.33 -9.94 15.15
N MET A 154 3.83 -9.15 14.20
CA MET A 154 2.42 -9.18 13.84
C MET A 154 2.04 -10.51 13.21
N VAL A 155 0.83 -10.97 13.53
CA VAL A 155 0.29 -12.24 13.05
C VAL A 155 -0.83 -11.95 12.04
N PHE A 156 -0.80 -12.68 10.93
CA PHE A 156 -1.78 -12.59 9.86
C PHE A 156 -2.46 -13.94 9.63
N LEU A 157 -3.71 -13.88 9.20
CA LEU A 157 -4.43 -15.01 8.61
C LEU A 157 -4.28 -14.90 7.10
N VAL A 158 -3.66 -15.90 6.49
CA VAL A 158 -3.25 -15.89 5.09
C VAL A 158 -3.94 -17.03 4.34
N PRO A 159 -4.75 -16.74 3.31
CA PRO A 159 -5.30 -17.76 2.45
C PRO A 159 -4.25 -18.29 1.45
N LYS A 160 -4.59 -19.36 0.74
CA LYS A 160 -3.79 -19.85 -0.40
C LYS A 160 -3.66 -18.76 -1.48
N VAL A 161 -2.57 -18.81 -2.24
CA VAL A 161 -2.22 -17.76 -3.22
C VAL A 161 -3.31 -17.57 -4.28
N GLU A 162 -4.02 -18.63 -4.68
CA GLU A 162 -5.10 -18.56 -5.64
C GLU A 162 -6.27 -17.72 -5.10
N GLU A 163 -6.60 -17.87 -3.81
CA GLU A 163 -7.63 -17.06 -3.16
C GLU A 163 -7.15 -15.62 -2.97
N GLN A 164 -5.86 -15.40 -2.67
CA GLN A 164 -5.26 -14.05 -2.63
C GLN A 164 -5.43 -13.34 -3.98
N GLN A 165 -5.13 -14.01 -5.10
CA GLN A 165 -5.29 -13.49 -6.45
C GLN A 165 -6.75 -13.13 -6.76
N HIS A 166 -7.71 -13.98 -6.37
CA HIS A 166 -9.14 -13.71 -6.54
C HIS A 166 -9.61 -12.49 -5.75
N ILE A 167 -9.22 -12.40 -4.47
CA ILE A 167 -9.52 -11.24 -3.61
C ILE A 167 -8.90 -9.97 -4.20
N ALA A 168 -7.63 -10.02 -4.60
CA ALA A 168 -6.93 -8.89 -5.19
C ALA A 168 -7.60 -8.41 -6.49
N SER A 169 -7.99 -9.34 -7.35
CA SER A 169 -8.66 -9.03 -8.63
C SER A 169 -10.01 -8.35 -8.40
N TYR A 170 -10.78 -8.82 -7.43
CA TYR A 170 -12.06 -8.23 -7.08
C TYR A 170 -11.92 -6.77 -6.61
N PHE A 171 -11.05 -6.51 -5.64
CA PHE A 171 -10.84 -5.15 -5.13
C PHE A 171 -10.19 -4.23 -6.18
N THR A 172 -9.28 -4.75 -7.01
CA THR A 172 -8.70 -3.99 -8.13
C THR A 172 -9.79 -3.57 -9.13
N SER A 173 -10.75 -4.45 -9.42
CA SER A 173 -11.89 -4.12 -10.28
C SER A 173 -12.76 -3.04 -9.66
N LEU A 174 -13.04 -3.11 -8.36
CA LEU A 174 -13.80 -2.08 -7.65
C LEU A 174 -13.09 -0.72 -7.69
N ASP A 175 -11.79 -0.67 -7.42
CA ASP A 175 -11.01 0.58 -7.48
C ASP A 175 -11.06 1.21 -8.87
N LYS A 176 -10.94 0.39 -9.93
CA LYS A 176 -11.07 0.86 -11.33
C LYS A 176 -12.46 1.45 -11.58
N GLN A 177 -13.53 0.80 -11.11
CA GLN A 177 -14.88 1.31 -11.25
C GLN A 177 -15.09 2.62 -10.49
N ILE A 178 -14.61 2.71 -9.25
CA ILE A 178 -14.66 3.94 -8.44
C ILE A 178 -13.94 5.07 -9.17
N ALA A 179 -12.72 4.84 -9.67
CA ALA A 179 -11.96 5.84 -10.40
C ALA A 179 -12.71 6.37 -11.64
N LEU A 180 -13.31 5.47 -12.43
CA LEU A 180 -14.10 5.84 -13.61
C LEU A 180 -15.32 6.67 -13.24
N GLN A 181 -16.04 6.31 -12.18
CA GLN A 181 -17.21 7.07 -11.72
C GLN A 181 -16.81 8.45 -11.16
N THR A 182 -15.70 8.54 -10.42
CA THR A 182 -15.17 9.82 -9.94
C THR A 182 -14.83 10.76 -11.10
N GLN A 183 -14.16 10.25 -12.15
CA GLN A 183 -13.86 11.04 -13.35
C GLN A 183 -15.14 11.54 -14.04
N ARG A 184 -16.15 10.67 -14.17
CA ARG A 184 -17.45 11.04 -14.76
C ARG A 184 -18.15 12.13 -13.94
N LEU A 185 -18.13 12.02 -12.62
CA LEU A 185 -18.73 13.00 -11.72
C LEU A 185 -18.07 14.38 -11.89
N GLU A 186 -16.75 14.44 -11.94
CA GLU A 186 -16.01 15.70 -12.15
C GLU A 186 -16.36 16.34 -13.50
N LYS A 187 -16.44 15.55 -14.58
CA LYS A 187 -16.86 16.06 -15.90
C LYS A 187 -18.27 16.64 -15.86
N LEU A 188 -19.21 15.97 -15.18
CA LEU A 188 -20.59 16.46 -15.05
C LEU A 188 -20.66 17.75 -14.23
N ARG A 189 -19.83 17.89 -13.18
CA ARG A 189 -19.72 19.12 -12.40
C ARG A 189 -19.22 20.29 -13.25
N GLN A 190 -18.20 20.06 -14.08
CA GLN A 190 -17.68 21.08 -15.00
C GLN A 190 -18.71 21.51 -16.04
N ILE A 191 -19.44 20.56 -16.63
CA ILE A 191 -20.52 20.87 -17.58
C ILE A 191 -21.62 21.68 -16.89
N LYS A 192 -22.05 21.27 -15.69
CA LYS A 192 -23.05 22.02 -14.91
C LYS A 192 -22.62 23.45 -14.66
N ALA A 193 -21.36 23.67 -14.23
CA ALA A 193 -20.83 25.00 -14.01
C ALA A 193 -20.84 25.85 -15.29
N ALA A 194 -20.32 25.32 -16.39
CA ALA A 194 -20.29 26.01 -17.68
C ALA A 194 -21.70 26.32 -18.23
N CYS A 195 -22.68 25.44 -18.01
CA CYS A 195 -24.07 25.70 -18.36
C CYS A 195 -24.68 26.82 -17.52
N LEU A 196 -24.47 26.81 -16.20
CA LEU A 196 -24.96 27.86 -15.31
C LEU A 196 -24.36 29.22 -15.65
N ASP A 197 -23.05 29.28 -15.91
CA ASP A 197 -22.37 30.52 -16.31
C ASP A 197 -22.97 31.10 -17.60
N LYS A 198 -23.40 30.24 -18.53
CA LYS A 198 -24.04 30.64 -19.80
C LYS A 198 -25.52 30.99 -19.67
N MET A 199 -26.21 30.59 -18.59
CA MET A 199 -27.64 30.84 -18.41
C MET A 199 -27.95 32.25 -17.89
N PHE A 200 -26.99 32.92 -17.26
CA PHE A 200 -27.16 34.25 -16.65
C PHE A 200 -26.37 35.35 -17.39
N VAL A 201 -26.13 35.16 -18.70
CA VAL A 201 -25.64 36.18 -19.65
C VAL A 201 -26.82 36.75 -20.42
#